data_AF-A0A8I1U375-F1
#
_entry.id   AF-A0A8I1U375-F1
#
_cell.length_a   1.000
_cell.length_b   1.000
_cell.length_c   1.000
_cell.angle_alpha   90.00
_cell.angle_beta   90.00
_cell.angle_gamma   90.00
#
_symmetry.space_group_name_H-M   'P 1'
#
loop_
_entity.id
_entity.type
_entity.pdbx_description
1 polymer ?
#
loop_
_entity_poly.entity_id
_entity_poly.type
_entity_poly.pdbx_seq_one_letter_code
_entity_poly.pdbx_strand_id
1 'polypeptide(L)'
;MSRDNRSQARLAKLINHYLAWNNLPLQWDVEGVCHGLSLMHVKYVLQNKETEFFEMLDQLACLDEKGNAEISPESRDKMDLFISQVVFFANPQQFDAQYKQDNVFNVMELDGNKLTSNFNLALATSLKNWVQILENDIAMQSQEIFLVSAGPHVITVHRKDDQYWVYDPNYPEGIKAFADAEKLLLELAKIFKQDISKNNLGLSLQSITSSQAQLYTERNAANIFMQYNSQDYYIAGEKRSTLDLLGSMNNFELISYLLQEKKLNLEEITILRDHAIKRNQKDIFLLLHKAIIEQSEPKQQKLQMQLMISETAEAGNLQIFEALMQANDATYYLSFFTSEQNIHYLLRAVATGGQPDIMNHVINTVKQKSHERAALENTQLDKPITRLLLEPLANKTDILMELIDKNAHESFSSLISALVEEETDLPSDRIINYLQKAIENNSFYIVRKLIELLKKNENLSLVQGLELSVTQASKTNLSILQLLQKNEVAFKPRIMAIIKEKSSHNSTFWEWLGLRLISFVEFIKEQLNTQKHIEIHEPKRPFLQLSEEFKKAEPTLDAENVPSEVLTYTISR
;
A
#
# COMPACT_ATOMS: atom_id res chain seq x y z
N MET A 1 -18.05 -34.34 6.72
CA MET A 1 -16.89 -34.22 7.64
C MET A 1 -16.67 -32.73 7.84
N SER A 2 -16.92 -32.17 9.02
CA SER A 2 -16.57 -30.75 9.24
C SER A 2 -15.06 -30.65 9.42
N ARG A 3 -14.43 -29.58 8.89
CA ARG A 3 -13.28 -28.83 9.47
C ARG A 3 -12.49 -27.99 8.44
N ASP A 4 -13.16 -27.31 7.53
CA ASP A 4 -12.51 -26.24 6.76
C ASP A 4 -12.45 -25.01 7.65
N ASN A 5 -11.42 -24.97 8.51
CA ASN A 5 -11.16 -23.82 9.35
C ASN A 5 -10.69 -22.67 8.44
N ARG A 6 -11.59 -21.73 8.16
CA ARG A 6 -11.35 -20.56 7.30
C ARG A 6 -10.61 -19.43 8.02
N SER A 7 -10.09 -19.66 9.23
CA SER A 7 -9.43 -18.58 9.97
C SER A 7 -8.20 -18.06 9.21
N GLN A 8 -8.03 -16.74 9.21
CA GLN A 8 -6.94 -16.06 8.52
C GLN A 8 -5.56 -16.61 8.91
N ALA A 9 -5.36 -17.03 10.17
CA ALA A 9 -4.10 -17.60 10.62
C ALA A 9 -3.79 -18.92 9.89
N ARG A 10 -4.80 -19.76 9.64
CA ARG A 10 -4.65 -20.99 8.86
C ARG A 10 -4.50 -20.67 7.37
N LEU A 11 -5.36 -19.82 6.83
CA LEU A 11 -5.31 -19.45 5.41
C LEU A 11 -3.97 -18.81 5.05
N ALA A 12 -3.48 -17.85 5.83
CA ALA A 12 -2.18 -17.22 5.60
C ALA A 12 -1.03 -18.24 5.66
N LYS A 13 -1.07 -19.22 6.57
CA LYS A 13 -0.08 -20.32 6.56
C LYS A 13 -0.12 -21.07 5.24
N LEU A 14 -1.27 -21.58 4.83
CA LEU A 14 -1.41 -22.39 3.61
C LEU A 14 -1.06 -21.59 2.34
N ILE A 15 -1.54 -20.36 2.26
CA ILE A 15 -1.32 -19.49 1.10
C ILE A 15 0.13 -19.05 1.02
N ASN A 16 0.80 -18.71 2.13
CA ASN A 16 2.24 -18.41 2.08
C ASN A 16 3.08 -19.61 1.63
N HIS A 17 2.67 -20.85 1.95
CA HIS A 17 3.31 -22.04 1.40
C HIS A 17 3.03 -22.18 -0.09
N TYR A 18 1.78 -21.98 -0.53
CA TYR A 18 1.40 -21.98 -1.94
C TYR A 18 2.14 -20.91 -2.75
N LEU A 19 2.21 -19.68 -2.23
CA LEU A 19 2.96 -18.57 -2.82
C LEU A 19 4.44 -18.92 -2.93
N ALA A 20 5.06 -19.44 -1.86
CA ALA A 20 6.45 -19.86 -1.87
C ALA A 20 6.71 -21.01 -2.86
N TRP A 21 5.82 -22.00 -2.92
CA TRP A 21 5.90 -23.14 -3.83
C TRP A 21 5.82 -22.70 -5.30
N ASN A 22 4.99 -21.70 -5.61
CA ASN A 22 4.91 -21.08 -6.94
C ASN A 22 5.93 -19.95 -7.17
N ASN A 23 6.91 -19.74 -6.27
CA ASN A 23 7.94 -18.69 -6.37
C ASN A 23 7.39 -17.25 -6.42
N LEU A 24 6.28 -16.99 -5.74
CA LEU A 24 5.59 -15.71 -5.73
C LEU A 24 6.23 -14.75 -4.73
N PRO A 25 6.61 -13.52 -5.12
CA PRO A 25 7.20 -12.53 -4.22
C PRO A 25 6.14 -11.82 -3.37
N LEU A 26 5.06 -12.52 -3.03
CA LEU A 26 3.95 -12.02 -2.24
C LEU A 26 3.85 -12.81 -0.95
N GLN A 27 3.40 -12.14 0.11
CA GLN A 27 3.12 -12.78 1.39
C GLN A 27 1.82 -12.22 1.96
N TRP A 28 0.99 -13.13 2.49
CA TRP A 28 -0.11 -12.80 3.38
C TRP A 28 0.48 -12.53 4.75
N ASP A 29 0.60 -11.25 5.09
CA ASP A 29 0.93 -10.82 6.44
C ASP A 29 -0.29 -11.05 7.34
N VAL A 30 -0.14 -11.92 8.34
CA VAL A 30 -1.21 -12.29 9.26
C VAL A 30 -1.73 -11.06 10.03
N GLU A 31 -0.90 -10.03 10.22
CA GLU A 31 -1.31 -8.80 10.90
C GLU A 31 -2.21 -7.91 10.04
N GLY A 32 -2.04 -7.92 8.70
CA GLY A 32 -2.77 -7.04 7.77
C GLY A 32 -3.87 -7.72 6.94
N VAL A 33 -3.82 -9.05 6.79
CA VAL A 33 -4.70 -9.78 5.86
C VAL A 33 -6.19 -9.68 6.20
N CYS A 34 -6.53 -9.42 7.47
CA CYS A 34 -7.92 -9.20 7.89
C CYS A 34 -8.60 -8.09 7.09
N HIS A 35 -7.87 -7.02 6.77
CA HIS A 35 -8.37 -5.89 6.00
C HIS A 35 -8.63 -6.30 4.55
N GLY A 36 -7.67 -6.98 3.91
CA GLY A 36 -7.82 -7.47 2.54
C GLY A 36 -9.00 -8.45 2.39
N LEU A 37 -9.14 -9.40 3.31
CA LEU A 37 -10.27 -10.34 3.33
C LEU A 37 -11.61 -9.64 3.60
N SER A 38 -11.64 -8.65 4.49
CA SER A 38 -12.86 -7.87 4.78
C SER A 38 -13.32 -7.06 3.57
N LEU A 39 -12.39 -6.42 2.85
CA LEU A 39 -12.72 -5.70 1.61
C LEU A 39 -13.18 -6.62 0.49
N MET A 40 -12.56 -7.79 0.36
CA MET A 40 -13.06 -8.81 -0.57
C MET A 40 -14.47 -9.25 -0.19
N HIS A 41 -14.76 -9.46 1.10
CA HIS A 41 -16.12 -9.78 1.54
C HIS A 41 -17.11 -8.66 1.19
N VAL A 42 -16.76 -7.39 1.42
CA VAL A 42 -17.56 -6.22 0.99
C VAL A 42 -17.89 -6.30 -0.50
N LYS A 43 -16.89 -6.51 -1.35
CA LYS A 43 -17.07 -6.64 -2.80
C LYS A 43 -18.09 -7.74 -3.15
N TYR A 44 -17.91 -8.94 -2.60
CA TYR A 44 -18.77 -10.08 -2.91
C TYR A 44 -20.19 -9.92 -2.36
N VAL A 45 -20.37 -9.31 -1.19
CA VAL A 45 -21.70 -8.99 -0.64
C VAL A 45 -22.43 -7.98 -1.53
N LEU A 46 -21.77 -6.87 -1.90
CA LEU A 46 -22.36 -5.85 -2.77
C LEU A 46 -22.71 -6.39 -4.17
N GLN A 47 -22.02 -7.44 -4.63
CA GLN A 47 -22.29 -8.13 -5.89
C GLN A 47 -23.33 -9.26 -5.78
N ASN A 48 -23.93 -9.49 -4.60
CA ASN A 48 -24.79 -10.65 -4.32
C ASN A 48 -24.12 -12.02 -4.60
N LYS A 49 -22.80 -12.09 -4.38
CA LYS A 49 -21.94 -13.25 -4.63
C LYS A 49 -21.26 -13.76 -3.35
N GLU A 50 -21.84 -13.50 -2.19
CA GLU A 50 -21.31 -13.92 -0.88
C GLU A 50 -20.99 -15.43 -0.81
N THR A 51 -21.79 -16.28 -1.47
CA THR A 51 -21.50 -17.72 -1.56
C THR A 51 -20.19 -18.00 -2.31
N GLU A 52 -19.93 -17.33 -3.43
CA GLU A 52 -18.69 -17.50 -4.22
C GLU A 52 -17.46 -17.11 -3.38
N PHE A 53 -17.58 -16.10 -2.50
CA PHE A 53 -16.51 -15.73 -1.57
C PHE A 53 -16.15 -16.89 -0.63
N PHE A 54 -17.14 -17.51 0.02
CA PHE A 54 -16.87 -18.63 0.92
C PHE A 54 -16.39 -19.88 0.19
N GLU A 55 -16.88 -20.15 -1.02
CA GLU A 55 -16.37 -21.22 -1.87
C GLU A 55 -14.87 -21.02 -2.21
N MET A 56 -14.44 -19.77 -2.43
CA MET A 56 -13.01 -19.46 -2.60
C MET A 56 -12.21 -19.72 -1.32
N LEU A 57 -12.72 -19.31 -0.15
CA LEU A 57 -12.06 -19.60 1.12
C LEU A 57 -11.97 -21.10 1.40
N ASP A 58 -12.98 -21.88 1.03
CA ASP A 58 -12.98 -23.34 1.17
C ASP A 58 -11.94 -23.99 0.28
N GLN A 59 -11.84 -23.56 -0.99
CA GLN A 59 -10.81 -24.05 -1.90
C GLN A 59 -9.41 -23.76 -1.37
N LEU A 60 -9.19 -22.57 -0.82
CA LEU A 60 -7.92 -22.20 -0.18
C LEU A 60 -7.64 -23.01 1.10
N ALA A 61 -8.66 -23.30 1.90
CA ALA A 61 -8.54 -24.10 3.12
C ALA A 61 -8.23 -25.59 2.86
N CYS A 62 -8.54 -26.06 1.64
CA CYS A 62 -8.25 -27.41 1.14
C CYS A 62 -6.85 -27.56 0.52
N LEU A 63 -6.06 -26.50 0.40
CA LEU A 63 -4.65 -26.62 0.01
C LEU A 63 -3.92 -27.52 1.01
N ASP A 64 -3.14 -28.50 0.52
CA ASP A 64 -2.33 -29.31 1.42
C ASP A 64 -1.17 -28.49 2.03
N GLU A 65 -0.53 -29.00 3.09
CA GLU A 65 0.59 -28.30 3.74
C GLU A 65 1.82 -28.12 2.83
N LYS A 66 1.82 -28.74 1.65
CA LYS A 66 2.86 -28.61 0.63
C LYS A 66 2.44 -27.63 -0.49
N GLY A 67 1.26 -27.00 -0.40
CA GLY A 67 0.72 -26.11 -1.41
C GLY A 67 0.16 -26.82 -2.65
N ASN A 68 0.06 -28.15 -2.64
CA ASN A 68 -0.55 -28.91 -3.72
C ASN A 68 -2.05 -28.99 -3.53
N ALA A 69 -2.75 -28.86 -4.63
CA ALA A 69 -4.12 -29.33 -4.74
C ALA A 69 -4.37 -29.76 -6.19
N GLU A 70 -5.17 -30.81 -6.36
CA GLU A 70 -5.71 -31.22 -7.67
C GLU A 70 -6.76 -30.18 -8.11
N ILE A 71 -6.29 -28.99 -8.46
CA ILE A 71 -7.11 -27.87 -8.91
C ILE A 71 -7.01 -27.80 -10.43
N SER A 72 -8.16 -27.69 -11.10
CA SER A 72 -8.20 -27.44 -12.54
C SER A 72 -7.46 -26.15 -12.90
N PRO A 73 -6.86 -26.01 -14.09
CA PRO A 73 -6.17 -24.77 -14.48
C PRO A 73 -7.05 -23.51 -14.30
N GLU A 74 -8.32 -23.57 -14.71
CA GLU A 74 -9.24 -22.43 -14.57
C GLU A 74 -9.54 -22.05 -13.11
N SER A 75 -9.71 -23.04 -12.24
CA SER A 75 -9.90 -22.81 -10.80
C SER A 75 -8.65 -22.23 -10.16
N ARG A 76 -7.45 -22.61 -10.63
CA ARG A 76 -6.18 -22.07 -10.15
C ARG A 76 -6.04 -20.60 -10.51
N ASP A 77 -6.41 -20.19 -11.71
CA ASP A 77 -6.31 -18.80 -12.14
C ASP A 77 -7.24 -17.87 -11.34
N LYS A 78 -8.47 -18.34 -11.04
CA LYS A 78 -9.41 -17.61 -10.17
C LYS A 78 -8.87 -17.47 -8.74
N MET A 79 -8.28 -18.55 -8.22
CA MET A 79 -7.66 -18.56 -6.89
C MET A 79 -6.46 -17.61 -6.83
N ASP A 80 -5.61 -17.62 -7.85
CA ASP A 80 -4.46 -16.73 -7.98
C ASP A 80 -4.89 -15.27 -7.99
N LEU A 81 -5.88 -14.92 -8.81
CA LEU A 81 -6.43 -13.56 -8.87
C LEU A 81 -7.02 -13.14 -7.52
N PHE A 82 -7.76 -14.02 -6.85
CA PHE A 82 -8.30 -13.76 -5.52
C PHE A 82 -7.18 -13.50 -4.50
N ILE A 83 -6.13 -14.33 -4.49
CA ILE A 83 -4.95 -14.15 -3.63
C ILE A 83 -4.27 -12.81 -3.93
N SER A 84 -4.10 -12.44 -5.20
CA SER A 84 -3.55 -11.13 -5.59
C SER A 84 -4.34 -9.98 -5.00
N GLN A 85 -5.67 -10.01 -5.17
CA GLN A 85 -6.57 -8.95 -4.72
C GLN A 85 -6.52 -8.80 -3.20
N VAL A 86 -6.51 -9.92 -2.45
CA VAL A 86 -6.38 -9.88 -1.00
C VAL A 86 -5.05 -9.25 -0.58
N VAL A 87 -3.92 -9.61 -1.20
CA VAL A 87 -2.61 -9.01 -0.87
C VAL A 87 -2.60 -7.51 -1.17
N PHE A 88 -3.12 -7.12 -2.34
CA PHE A 88 -3.21 -5.71 -2.73
C PHE A 88 -4.04 -4.91 -1.74
N PHE A 89 -5.22 -5.40 -1.35
CA PHE A 89 -6.07 -4.71 -0.38
C PHE A 89 -5.47 -4.73 1.03
N ALA A 90 -4.77 -5.80 1.42
CA ALA A 90 -4.12 -5.88 2.72
C ALA A 90 -2.96 -4.89 2.86
N ASN A 91 -2.15 -4.68 1.81
CA ASN A 91 -0.96 -3.82 1.86
C ASN A 91 -0.80 -2.97 0.60
N PRO A 92 -1.75 -2.07 0.27
CA PRO A 92 -1.75 -1.34 -0.99
C PRO A 92 -0.51 -0.45 -1.17
N GLN A 93 0.04 0.06 -0.06
CA GLN A 93 1.21 0.93 -0.02
C GLN A 93 2.48 0.26 -0.59
N GLN A 94 2.56 -1.07 -0.55
CA GLN A 94 3.68 -1.81 -1.12
C GLN A 94 3.70 -1.75 -2.66
N PHE A 95 2.55 -1.47 -3.27
CA PHE A 95 2.36 -1.45 -4.71
C PHE A 95 2.26 -0.02 -5.24
N ASP A 96 1.57 0.85 -4.50
CA ASP A 96 1.45 2.26 -4.81
C ASP A 96 1.22 3.05 -3.50
N ALA A 97 2.16 3.94 -3.19
CA ALA A 97 2.18 4.73 -1.96
C ALA A 97 0.94 5.63 -1.80
N GLN A 98 0.21 5.93 -2.88
CA GLN A 98 -1.01 6.74 -2.87
C GLN A 98 -2.17 6.03 -2.16
N TYR A 99 -2.26 4.71 -2.28
CA TYR A 99 -3.33 3.93 -1.69
C TYR A 99 -2.98 3.52 -0.27
N LYS A 100 -3.92 3.72 0.65
CA LYS A 100 -3.87 3.26 2.04
C LYS A 100 -5.07 2.37 2.33
N GLN A 101 -5.00 1.55 3.36
CA GLN A 101 -6.10 0.63 3.74
C GLN A 101 -7.46 1.36 3.92
N ASP A 102 -7.46 2.59 4.41
CA ASP A 102 -8.69 3.38 4.62
C ASP A 102 -9.30 3.99 3.34
N ASN A 103 -8.65 3.85 2.19
CA ASN A 103 -9.13 4.41 0.92
C ASN A 103 -9.02 3.46 -0.30
N VAL A 104 -8.35 2.32 -0.16
CA VAL A 104 -8.08 1.40 -1.27
C VAL A 104 -9.37 0.81 -1.88
N PHE A 105 -10.48 0.77 -1.14
CA PHE A 105 -11.76 0.33 -1.70
C PHE A 105 -12.23 1.16 -2.90
N ASN A 106 -11.78 2.42 -3.05
CA ASN A 106 -12.12 3.29 -4.17
C ASN A 106 -11.58 2.81 -5.53
N VAL A 107 -10.69 1.79 -5.54
CA VAL A 107 -10.24 1.14 -6.78
C VAL A 107 -11.25 0.15 -7.34
N MET A 108 -12.25 -0.25 -6.55
CA MET A 108 -13.29 -1.18 -6.96
C MET A 108 -14.44 -0.42 -7.62
N GLU A 109 -15.03 -1.05 -8.63
CA GLU A 109 -16.25 -0.57 -9.29
C GLU A 109 -17.38 -1.61 -9.18
N LEU A 110 -18.61 -1.12 -9.06
CA LEU A 110 -19.84 -1.88 -9.16
C LEU A 110 -20.73 -1.20 -10.20
N ASP A 111 -21.13 -1.93 -11.23
CA ASP A 111 -21.92 -1.41 -12.37
C ASP A 111 -21.30 -0.15 -13.02
N GLY A 112 -19.97 -0.13 -13.12
CA GLY A 112 -19.20 1.00 -13.69
C GLY A 112 -19.13 2.24 -12.80
N ASN A 113 -19.57 2.15 -11.54
CA ASN A 113 -19.46 3.19 -10.54
C ASN A 113 -18.44 2.80 -9.48
N LYS A 114 -17.54 3.72 -9.12
CA LYS A 114 -16.60 3.48 -8.01
C LYS A 114 -17.35 3.25 -6.71
N LEU A 115 -16.83 2.33 -5.91
CA LEU A 115 -17.24 2.23 -4.52
C LEU A 115 -16.80 3.49 -3.78
N THR A 116 -17.66 3.97 -2.89
CA THR A 116 -17.40 5.13 -2.04
C THR A 116 -17.82 4.81 -0.60
N SER A 117 -17.36 5.65 0.33
CA SER A 117 -17.95 5.71 1.67
C SER A 117 -18.87 6.92 1.76
N ASN A 118 -20.10 6.70 2.21
CA ASN A 118 -21.11 7.73 2.42
C ASN A 118 -21.38 8.01 3.90
N PHE A 119 -20.79 7.23 4.80
CA PHE A 119 -20.91 7.42 6.24
C PHE A 119 -19.71 6.81 6.96
N ASN A 120 -19.02 7.64 7.75
CA ASN A 120 -17.91 7.24 8.60
C ASN A 120 -18.20 7.72 10.03
N LEU A 121 -18.02 6.86 11.04
CA LEU A 121 -18.21 7.21 12.45
C LEU A 121 -17.16 6.52 13.31
N ALA A 122 -16.35 7.31 14.03
CA ALA A 122 -15.43 6.81 15.06
C ALA A 122 -15.78 7.45 16.39
N LEU A 123 -16.03 6.64 17.41
CA LEU A 123 -16.05 7.09 18.79
C LEU A 123 -15.84 5.94 19.76
N ALA A 124 -15.50 6.27 21.00
CA ALA A 124 -15.71 5.40 22.14
C ALA A 124 -16.96 5.82 22.90
N THR A 125 -17.81 4.87 23.28
CA THR A 125 -18.94 5.14 24.17
C THR A 125 -19.42 3.86 24.86
N SER A 126 -20.37 3.99 25.78
CA SER A 126 -20.91 2.84 26.49
C SER A 126 -21.66 1.87 25.59
N LEU A 127 -21.70 0.59 25.98
CA LEU A 127 -22.44 -0.43 25.26
C LEU A 127 -23.91 -0.03 25.05
N LYS A 128 -24.55 0.57 26.07
CA LYS A 128 -25.92 1.09 25.99
C LYS A 128 -26.06 2.17 24.92
N ASN A 129 -25.10 3.09 24.84
CA ASN A 129 -25.12 4.14 23.83
C ASN A 129 -24.88 3.56 22.43
N TRP A 130 -23.99 2.57 22.29
CA TRP A 130 -23.80 1.87 21.02
C TRP A 130 -25.06 1.13 20.54
N VAL A 131 -25.83 0.52 21.44
CA VAL A 131 -27.13 -0.07 21.10
C VAL A 131 -28.04 1.00 20.50
N GLN A 132 -28.18 2.14 21.17
CA GLN A 132 -28.97 3.27 20.69
C GLN A 132 -28.49 3.77 19.31
N ILE A 133 -27.17 3.90 19.13
CA ILE A 133 -26.56 4.35 17.87
C ILE A 133 -26.88 3.38 16.74
N LEU A 134 -26.71 2.07 16.95
CA LEU A 134 -26.94 1.07 15.91
C LEU A 134 -28.42 0.92 15.54
N GLU A 135 -29.31 0.98 16.52
CA GLU A 135 -30.74 0.75 16.32
C GLU A 135 -31.46 1.99 15.79
N ASN A 136 -31.12 3.18 16.29
CA ASN A 136 -31.90 4.40 16.04
C ASN A 136 -31.18 5.43 15.17
N ASP A 137 -29.89 5.67 15.40
CA ASP A 137 -29.17 6.76 14.73
C ASP A 137 -28.56 6.31 13.38
N ILE A 138 -28.03 5.08 13.32
CA ILE A 138 -27.51 4.47 12.10
C ILE A 138 -28.62 3.69 11.38
N ALA A 139 -29.37 2.89 12.14
CA ALA A 139 -30.45 2.04 11.64
C ALA A 139 -30.07 1.31 10.35
N MET A 140 -29.09 0.39 10.45
CA MET A 140 -28.52 -0.32 9.29
C MET A 140 -29.61 -1.02 8.47
N GLN A 141 -29.65 -0.73 7.17
CA GLN A 141 -30.63 -1.26 6.24
C GLN A 141 -30.15 -2.55 5.58
N SER A 142 -31.10 -3.30 5.01
CA SER A 142 -30.78 -4.46 4.17
C SER A 142 -29.91 -4.01 2.98
N GLN A 143 -28.92 -4.83 2.62
CA GLN A 143 -27.91 -4.57 1.57
C GLN A 143 -26.81 -3.55 1.95
N GLU A 144 -26.88 -2.92 3.11
CA GLU A 144 -25.75 -2.14 3.62
C GLU A 144 -24.73 -3.03 4.30
N ILE A 145 -23.46 -2.75 4.02
CA ILE A 145 -22.32 -3.40 4.65
C ILE A 145 -21.37 -2.34 5.22
N PHE A 146 -20.94 -2.60 6.44
CA PHE A 146 -20.03 -1.76 7.17
C PHE A 146 -18.72 -2.50 7.40
N LEU A 147 -17.61 -1.83 7.11
CA LEU A 147 -16.33 -2.17 7.72
C LEU A 147 -16.37 -1.67 9.17
N VAL A 148 -16.07 -2.58 10.08
CA VAL A 148 -15.98 -2.27 11.51
C VAL A 148 -14.57 -2.59 11.99
N SER A 149 -13.95 -1.65 12.68
CA SER A 149 -12.58 -1.83 13.17
C SER A 149 -12.37 -1.24 14.56
N ALA A 150 -11.38 -1.81 15.25
CA ALA A 150 -10.80 -1.26 16.46
C ALA A 150 -9.36 -1.78 16.60
N GLY A 151 -8.41 -0.88 16.84
CA GLY A 151 -6.99 -1.22 16.77
C GLY A 151 -6.60 -1.66 15.34
N PRO A 152 -5.78 -2.72 15.18
CA PRO A 152 -5.34 -3.17 13.86
C PRO A 152 -6.32 -4.12 13.15
N HIS A 153 -7.35 -4.62 13.83
CA HIS A 153 -8.25 -5.65 13.28
C HIS A 153 -9.47 -5.04 12.61
N VAL A 154 -9.87 -5.62 11.48
CA VAL A 154 -11.01 -5.18 10.66
C VAL A 154 -11.90 -6.39 10.36
N ILE A 155 -13.21 -6.16 10.45
CA ILE A 155 -14.25 -7.13 10.10
C ILE A 155 -15.33 -6.45 9.26
N THR A 156 -16.32 -7.23 8.83
CA THR A 156 -17.53 -6.68 8.21
C THR A 156 -18.78 -7.02 9.02
N VAL A 157 -19.74 -6.10 9.00
CA VAL A 157 -21.08 -6.28 9.54
C VAL A 157 -22.07 -5.84 8.47
N HIS A 158 -23.02 -6.69 8.10
CA HIS A 158 -24.13 -6.31 7.21
C HIS A 158 -25.46 -6.82 7.75
N ARG A 159 -26.57 -6.22 7.29
CA ARG A 159 -27.92 -6.62 7.69
C ARG A 159 -28.52 -7.57 6.66
N LYS A 160 -28.96 -8.75 7.10
CA LYS A 160 -29.60 -9.78 6.27
C LYS A 160 -30.59 -10.58 7.12
N ASP A 161 -31.78 -10.83 6.56
CA ASP A 161 -32.86 -11.59 7.23
C ASP A 161 -33.18 -11.10 8.65
N ASP A 162 -33.26 -9.76 8.83
CA ASP A 162 -33.46 -9.11 10.14
C ASP A 162 -32.44 -9.51 11.22
N GLN A 163 -31.23 -9.89 10.80
CA GLN A 163 -30.10 -10.21 11.68
C GLN A 163 -28.85 -9.44 11.26
N TYR A 164 -27.96 -9.22 12.22
CA TYR A 164 -26.61 -8.71 11.96
C TYR A 164 -25.69 -9.87 11.63
N TRP A 165 -25.21 -9.90 10.39
CA TRP A 165 -24.28 -10.90 9.90
C TRP A 165 -22.87 -10.37 10.01
N VAL A 166 -22.04 -11.05 10.79
CA VAL A 166 -20.66 -10.67 11.07
C VAL A 166 -19.72 -11.67 10.41
N TYR A 167 -18.89 -11.18 9.51
CA TYR A 167 -17.72 -11.90 9.02
C TYR A 167 -16.48 -11.32 9.68
N ASP A 168 -15.88 -12.10 10.57
CA ASP A 168 -14.53 -11.88 11.10
C ASP A 168 -13.61 -12.90 10.41
N PRO A 169 -12.51 -12.46 9.76
CA PRO A 169 -11.51 -13.36 9.20
C PRO A 169 -10.96 -14.41 10.18
N ASN A 170 -11.12 -14.23 11.50
CA ASN A 170 -10.73 -15.22 12.51
C ASN A 170 -11.81 -16.28 12.80
N TYR A 171 -13.03 -16.15 12.28
CA TYR A 171 -14.08 -17.15 12.47
C TYR A 171 -13.83 -18.39 11.62
N PRO A 172 -13.64 -19.58 12.23
CA PRO A 172 -13.43 -20.81 11.46
C PRO A 172 -14.58 -21.14 10.52
N GLU A 173 -15.81 -20.83 10.94
CA GLU A 173 -17.04 -21.12 10.19
C GLU A 173 -17.41 -20.00 9.19
N GLY A 174 -16.65 -18.89 9.16
CA GLY A 174 -16.92 -17.73 8.31
C GLY A 174 -17.83 -16.68 8.95
N ILE A 175 -19.13 -16.96 9.09
CA ILE A 175 -20.13 -15.97 9.54
C ILE A 175 -20.77 -16.37 10.86
N LYS A 176 -21.08 -15.36 11.67
CA LYS A 176 -22.04 -15.46 12.78
C LYS A 176 -23.18 -14.47 12.60
N ALA A 177 -24.39 -14.89 12.92
CA ALA A 177 -25.58 -14.04 12.88
C ALA A 177 -26.04 -13.69 14.30
N PHE A 178 -26.43 -12.44 14.51
CA PHE A 178 -26.90 -11.91 15.79
C PHE A 178 -28.27 -11.25 15.61
N ALA A 179 -29.20 -11.58 16.51
CA ALA A 179 -30.58 -11.11 16.42
C ALA A 179 -30.76 -9.61 16.74
N ASP A 180 -29.90 -9.06 17.60
CA ASP A 180 -30.04 -7.71 18.16
C ASP A 180 -28.67 -7.01 18.31
N ALA A 181 -28.71 -5.69 18.46
CA ALA A 181 -27.51 -4.86 18.54
C ALA A 181 -26.68 -5.15 19.82
N GLU A 182 -27.33 -5.47 20.94
CA GLU A 182 -26.64 -5.79 22.19
C GLU A 182 -25.75 -7.04 22.03
N LYS A 183 -26.29 -8.14 21.48
CA LYS A 183 -25.51 -9.36 21.22
C LYS A 183 -24.40 -9.13 20.21
N LEU A 184 -24.66 -8.35 19.16
CA LEU A 184 -23.62 -7.95 18.20
C LEU A 184 -22.48 -7.23 18.93
N LEU A 185 -22.78 -6.19 19.72
CA LEU A 185 -21.79 -5.37 20.41
C LEU A 185 -20.98 -6.16 21.44
N LEU A 186 -21.62 -7.09 22.16
CA LEU A 186 -20.93 -8.02 23.04
C LEU A 186 -19.96 -8.93 22.29
N GLU A 187 -20.28 -9.31 21.05
CA GLU A 187 -19.35 -10.06 20.21
C GLU A 187 -18.23 -9.16 19.67
N LEU A 188 -18.53 -7.94 19.22
CA LEU A 188 -17.52 -6.97 18.77
C LEU A 188 -16.49 -6.69 19.87
N ALA A 189 -16.95 -6.54 21.12
CA ALA A 189 -16.08 -6.42 22.28
C ALA A 189 -15.09 -7.59 22.40
N LYS A 190 -15.53 -8.83 22.17
CA LYS A 190 -14.65 -10.01 22.21
C LYS A 190 -13.69 -10.05 21.02
N ILE A 191 -14.20 -9.82 19.81
CA ILE A 191 -13.41 -9.80 18.56
C ILE A 191 -12.23 -8.84 18.71
N PHE A 192 -12.50 -7.62 19.19
CA PHE A 192 -11.50 -6.57 19.35
C PHE A 192 -10.79 -6.59 20.71
N LYS A 193 -11.03 -7.62 21.54
CA LYS A 193 -10.42 -7.80 22.88
C LYS A 193 -10.58 -6.56 23.78
N GLN A 194 -11.76 -5.93 23.72
CA GLN A 194 -12.05 -4.73 24.49
C GLN A 194 -12.59 -5.03 25.88
N ASP A 195 -12.11 -4.27 26.87
CA ASP A 195 -12.53 -4.42 28.27
C ASP A 195 -13.79 -3.59 28.55
N ILE A 196 -14.94 -4.21 28.32
CA ILE A 196 -16.25 -3.59 28.58
C ILE A 196 -16.54 -3.34 30.05
N SER A 197 -15.77 -3.92 31.00
CA SER A 197 -15.94 -3.62 32.44
C SER A 197 -15.56 -2.18 32.78
N LYS A 198 -14.79 -1.52 31.90
CA LYS A 198 -14.45 -0.09 31.98
C LYS A 198 -15.45 0.80 31.25
N ASN A 199 -16.64 0.28 30.96
CA ASN A 199 -17.84 0.96 30.49
C ASN A 199 -17.82 1.59 29.09
N ASN A 200 -16.73 1.51 28.31
CA ASN A 200 -16.68 2.04 26.95
C ASN A 200 -16.17 1.01 25.93
N LEU A 201 -16.75 1.05 24.74
CA LEU A 201 -16.36 0.31 23.55
C LEU A 201 -15.97 1.35 22.48
N GLY A 202 -14.75 1.26 21.96
CA GLY A 202 -14.24 2.09 20.85
C GLY A 202 -14.42 1.39 19.52
N LEU A 203 -15.19 1.97 18.59
CA LEU A 203 -15.37 1.41 17.26
C LEU A 203 -15.23 2.49 16.19
N SER A 204 -14.70 2.08 15.04
CA SER A 204 -14.78 2.78 13.78
C SER A 204 -15.73 2.04 12.85
N LEU A 205 -16.70 2.74 12.28
CA LEU A 205 -17.69 2.22 11.33
C LEU A 205 -17.57 2.99 10.02
N GLN A 206 -17.41 2.26 8.93
CA GLN A 206 -17.35 2.81 7.57
C GLN A 206 -18.32 2.05 6.68
N SER A 207 -19.35 2.74 6.22
CA SER A 207 -20.30 2.21 5.23
C SER A 207 -19.66 2.23 3.84
N ILE A 208 -19.67 1.10 3.14
CA ILE A 208 -19.18 1.01 1.75
C ILE A 208 -20.36 0.76 0.82
N THR A 209 -20.47 1.58 -0.23
CA THR A 209 -21.59 1.54 -1.17
C THR A 209 -21.13 1.82 -2.59
N SER A 210 -21.96 1.51 -3.59
CA SER A 210 -21.85 2.14 -4.91
C SER A 210 -22.34 3.58 -4.86
N SER A 211 -21.74 4.47 -5.65
CA SER A 211 -22.07 5.91 -5.66
C SER A 211 -23.51 6.24 -6.09
N GLN A 212 -24.26 5.27 -6.61
CA GLN A 212 -25.66 5.41 -7.02
C GLN A 212 -26.67 4.82 -6.02
N ALA A 213 -26.21 4.11 -4.97
CA ALA A 213 -27.14 3.59 -3.99
C ALA A 213 -27.77 4.76 -3.23
N GLN A 214 -29.10 4.81 -3.27
CA GLN A 214 -29.85 5.82 -2.53
C GLN A 214 -29.69 5.54 -1.04
N LEU A 215 -29.14 6.51 -0.31
CA LEU A 215 -29.16 6.47 1.14
C LEU A 215 -30.61 6.39 1.61
N TYR A 216 -30.93 5.34 2.36
CA TYR A 216 -32.25 5.18 2.93
C TYR A 216 -32.52 6.19 4.06
N THR A 217 -31.47 6.73 4.69
CA THR A 217 -31.54 7.70 5.80
C THR A 217 -30.38 8.70 5.76
N GLU A 218 -30.66 9.97 6.03
CA GLU A 218 -29.62 10.96 6.34
C GLU A 218 -28.99 10.62 7.70
N ARG A 219 -27.70 10.27 7.69
CA ARG A 219 -26.93 9.99 8.90
C ARG A 219 -25.98 11.14 9.18
N ASN A 220 -26.04 11.70 10.39
CA ASN A 220 -25.17 12.80 10.79
C ASN A 220 -24.13 12.33 11.82
N ALA A 221 -22.94 11.97 11.34
CA ALA A 221 -21.85 11.49 12.19
C ALA A 221 -21.42 12.51 13.26
N ALA A 222 -21.47 13.82 12.95
CA ALA A 222 -21.14 14.88 13.90
C ALA A 222 -22.14 14.94 15.06
N ASN A 223 -23.44 14.87 14.80
CA ASN A 223 -24.45 14.85 15.85
C ASN A 223 -24.30 13.63 16.76
N ILE A 224 -24.10 12.44 16.17
CA ILE A 224 -23.89 11.20 16.92
C ILE A 224 -22.64 11.32 17.80
N PHE A 225 -21.54 11.80 17.22
CA PHE A 225 -20.29 12.01 17.95
C PHE A 225 -20.49 12.97 19.13
N MET A 226 -21.10 14.13 18.91
CA MET A 226 -21.32 15.12 19.96
C MET A 226 -22.23 14.63 21.08
N GLN A 227 -23.20 13.78 20.75
CA GLN A 227 -24.17 13.26 21.72
C GLN A 227 -23.58 12.15 22.59
N TYR A 228 -22.75 11.26 22.02
CA TYR A 228 -22.37 10.02 22.70
C TYR A 228 -20.88 9.84 22.96
N ASN A 229 -20.01 10.69 22.40
CA ASN A 229 -18.57 10.50 22.52
C ASN A 229 -18.08 10.51 23.98
N SER A 230 -17.24 9.53 24.29
CA SER A 230 -16.40 9.46 25.49
C SER A 230 -14.93 9.39 25.06
N GLN A 231 -14.02 9.87 25.90
CA GLN A 231 -12.63 10.06 25.48
C GLN A 231 -11.82 8.76 25.38
N ASP A 232 -12.13 7.75 26.21
CA ASP A 232 -11.22 6.63 26.44
C ASP A 232 -11.92 5.26 26.32
N TYR A 233 -11.18 4.28 25.80
CA TYR A 233 -11.53 2.86 25.80
C TYR A 233 -10.28 1.99 26.01
N TYR A 234 -10.46 0.67 26.11
CA TYR A 234 -9.35 -0.25 26.40
C TYR A 234 -9.35 -1.46 25.48
N ILE A 235 -8.20 -1.75 24.85
CA ILE A 235 -7.94 -2.98 24.09
C ILE A 235 -6.84 -3.75 24.82
N ALA A 236 -7.10 -5.02 25.15
CA ALA A 236 -6.13 -5.90 25.82
C ALA A 236 -5.45 -5.28 27.06
N GLY A 237 -6.19 -4.45 27.82
CA GLY A 237 -5.72 -3.78 29.02
C GLY A 237 -5.03 -2.42 28.78
N GLU A 238 -4.69 -2.09 27.53
CA GLU A 238 -4.08 -0.81 27.17
C GLU A 238 -5.15 0.25 26.94
N LYS A 239 -4.93 1.44 27.51
CA LYS A 239 -5.78 2.61 27.30
C LYS A 239 -5.58 3.15 25.88
N ARG A 240 -6.68 3.52 25.23
CA ARG A 240 -6.74 4.14 23.90
C ARG A 240 -7.70 5.33 23.91
N SER A 241 -7.53 6.24 22.97
CA SER A 241 -8.37 7.43 22.84
C SER A 241 -9.28 7.35 21.61
N THR A 242 -10.45 7.98 21.69
CA THR A 242 -11.28 8.25 20.50
C THR A 242 -10.52 9.01 19.41
N LEU A 243 -9.51 9.81 19.76
CA LEU A 243 -8.67 10.50 18.76
C LEU A 243 -7.91 9.52 17.86
N ASP A 244 -7.45 8.39 18.39
CA ASP A 244 -6.80 7.34 17.60
C ASP A 244 -7.79 6.77 16.57
N LEU A 245 -9.05 6.60 16.98
CA LEU A 245 -10.14 6.12 16.11
C LEU A 245 -10.53 7.16 15.06
N LEU A 246 -10.51 8.46 15.40
CA LEU A 246 -10.80 9.55 14.45
C LEU A 246 -9.70 9.72 13.42
N GLY A 247 -8.43 9.82 13.86
CA GLY A 247 -7.28 9.86 12.97
C GLY A 247 -7.23 8.61 12.08
N SER A 248 -7.79 7.50 12.60
CA SER A 248 -8.45 6.39 11.89
C SER A 248 -8.81 6.47 10.42
N MET A 249 -9.65 7.47 10.17
CA MET A 249 -10.66 7.43 9.13
C MET A 249 -10.67 8.76 8.40
N ASN A 250 -10.92 8.69 7.10
CA ASN A 250 -11.07 9.88 6.29
C ASN A 250 -12.48 10.50 6.48
N ASN A 251 -12.68 11.22 7.59
CA ASN A 251 -13.92 11.91 7.91
C ASN A 251 -13.71 13.43 8.01
N PHE A 252 -13.55 14.06 6.84
CA PHE A 252 -13.29 15.49 6.73
C PHE A 252 -14.40 16.33 7.38
N GLU A 253 -15.66 15.96 7.18
CA GLU A 253 -16.82 16.68 7.68
C GLU A 253 -16.84 16.73 9.21
N LEU A 254 -16.61 15.59 9.88
CA LEU A 254 -16.57 15.52 11.34
C LEU A 254 -15.39 16.33 11.90
N ILE A 255 -14.20 16.17 11.33
CA ILE A 255 -13.00 16.89 11.81
C ILE A 255 -13.16 18.39 11.61
N SER A 256 -13.69 18.82 10.46
CA SER A 256 -14.03 20.22 10.19
C SER A 256 -15.02 20.76 11.20
N TYR A 257 -16.08 20.02 11.50
CA TYR A 257 -17.07 20.41 12.49
C TYR A 257 -16.45 20.56 13.89
N LEU A 258 -15.68 19.55 14.35
CA LEU A 258 -15.03 19.58 15.67
C LEU A 258 -14.05 20.75 15.81
N LEU A 259 -13.34 21.08 14.73
CA LEU A 259 -12.43 22.23 14.69
C LEU A 259 -13.19 23.57 14.75
N GLN A 260 -14.27 23.72 13.97
CA GLN A 260 -15.10 24.93 13.94
C GLN A 260 -15.78 25.20 15.29
N GLU A 261 -16.30 24.16 15.94
CA GLU A 261 -16.94 24.22 17.26
C GLU A 261 -15.94 24.31 18.42
N LYS A 262 -14.64 24.47 18.12
CA LYS A 262 -13.53 24.55 19.11
C LYS A 262 -13.55 23.41 20.11
N LYS A 263 -13.89 22.20 19.65
CA LYS A 263 -13.91 20.97 20.46
C LYS A 263 -12.57 20.26 20.53
N LEU A 264 -11.61 20.69 19.72
CA LEU A 264 -10.24 20.16 19.70
C LEU A 264 -9.28 21.20 20.26
N ASN A 265 -8.40 20.77 21.15
CA ASN A 265 -7.26 21.56 21.59
C ASN A 265 -6.05 21.36 20.67
N LEU A 266 -4.99 22.16 20.82
CA LEU A 266 -3.82 22.14 19.93
C LEU A 266 -3.10 20.79 19.89
N GLU A 267 -3.03 20.07 21.01
CA GLU A 267 -2.42 18.74 21.08
C GLU A 267 -3.24 17.73 20.26
N GLU A 268 -4.57 17.75 20.39
CA GLU A 268 -5.48 16.88 19.63
C GLU A 268 -5.44 17.18 18.12
N ILE A 269 -5.38 18.47 17.75
CA ILE A 269 -5.22 18.89 16.34
C ILE A 269 -3.90 18.38 15.77
N THR A 270 -2.82 18.43 16.56
CA THR A 270 -1.50 17.93 16.16
C THR A 270 -1.52 16.42 15.94
N ILE A 271 -2.09 15.66 16.89
CA ILE A 271 -2.25 14.19 16.79
C ILE A 271 -3.03 13.83 15.52
N LEU A 272 -4.16 14.48 15.26
CA LEU A 272 -4.98 14.20 14.08
C LEU A 272 -4.25 14.56 12.77
N ARG A 273 -3.45 15.63 12.74
CA ARG A 273 -2.65 16.01 11.56
C ARG A 273 -1.59 14.95 11.25
N ASP A 274 -0.90 14.45 12.27
CA ASP A 274 0.15 13.45 12.10
C ASP A 274 -0.44 12.10 11.62
N HIS A 275 -1.67 11.77 12.08
CA HIS A 275 -2.45 10.67 11.50
C HIS A 275 -2.80 10.91 10.03
N ALA A 276 -3.23 12.12 9.67
CA ALA A 276 -3.56 12.48 8.29
C ALA A 276 -2.37 12.33 7.34
N ILE A 277 -1.15 12.65 7.81
CA ILE A 277 0.09 12.32 7.07
C ILE A 277 0.18 10.80 6.92
N LYS A 278 0.23 10.02 8.00
CA LYS A 278 0.41 8.55 7.90
C LYS A 278 -0.62 7.86 6.99
N ARG A 279 -1.82 8.42 6.88
CA ARG A 279 -2.93 7.91 6.06
C ARG A 279 -3.15 8.62 4.72
N ASN A 280 -2.27 9.53 4.32
CA ASN A 280 -2.38 10.28 3.05
C ASN A 280 -3.75 11.00 2.88
N GLN A 281 -4.27 11.57 3.97
CA GLN A 281 -5.55 12.28 4.00
C GLN A 281 -5.31 13.78 3.76
N LYS A 282 -5.08 14.16 2.49
CA LYS A 282 -4.66 15.52 2.11
C LYS A 282 -5.56 16.62 2.66
N ASP A 283 -6.88 16.52 2.50
CA ASP A 283 -7.78 17.61 2.87
C ASP A 283 -7.87 17.81 4.38
N ILE A 284 -7.89 16.70 5.14
CA ILE A 284 -7.82 16.72 6.61
C ILE A 284 -6.48 17.33 7.06
N PHE A 285 -5.37 16.91 6.44
CA PHE A 285 -4.05 17.47 6.73
C PHE A 285 -4.04 18.99 6.53
N LEU A 286 -4.51 19.49 5.38
CA LEU A 286 -4.51 20.92 5.07
C LEU A 286 -5.37 21.72 6.05
N LEU A 287 -6.54 21.20 6.40
CA LEU A 287 -7.45 21.80 7.39
C LEU A 287 -6.77 21.94 8.76
N LEU A 288 -6.21 20.85 9.29
CA LEU A 288 -5.59 20.83 10.62
C LEU A 288 -4.27 21.61 10.63
N HIS A 289 -3.47 21.50 9.57
CA HIS A 289 -2.22 22.22 9.43
C HIS A 289 -2.43 23.73 9.45
N LYS A 290 -3.42 24.22 8.68
CA LYS A 290 -3.81 25.64 8.69
C LYS A 290 -4.17 26.12 10.10
N ALA A 291 -4.97 25.34 10.83
CA ALA A 291 -5.38 25.68 12.19
C ALA A 291 -4.20 25.79 13.17
N ILE A 292 -3.17 24.96 13.01
CA ILE A 292 -1.96 25.02 13.83
C ILE A 292 -1.12 26.26 13.49
N ILE A 293 -0.92 26.53 12.20
CA ILE A 293 -0.12 27.68 11.74
C ILE A 293 -0.73 29.01 12.18
N GLU A 294 -2.06 29.15 12.10
CA GLU A 294 -2.80 30.35 12.55
C GLU A 294 -2.62 30.64 14.06
N GLN A 295 -2.25 29.63 14.85
CA GLN A 295 -2.03 29.73 16.30
C GLN A 295 -0.54 29.75 16.69
N SER A 296 0.37 29.61 15.74
CA SER A 296 1.81 29.48 15.99
C SER A 296 2.56 30.79 15.74
N GLU A 297 3.61 31.06 16.53
CA GLU A 297 4.51 32.20 16.28
C GLU A 297 5.36 31.98 15.02
N PRO A 298 5.78 33.03 14.27
CA PRO A 298 6.47 32.88 12.98
C PRO A 298 7.72 31.98 13.01
N LYS A 299 8.51 32.03 14.09
CA LYS A 299 9.69 31.16 14.24
C LYS A 299 9.32 29.69 14.40
N GLN A 300 8.21 29.40 15.10
CA GLN A 300 7.70 28.05 15.28
C GLN A 300 7.07 27.53 13.99
N GLN A 301 6.36 28.37 13.25
CA GLN A 301 5.82 28.03 11.92
C GLN A 301 6.92 27.52 10.99
N LYS A 302 8.07 28.19 10.93
CA LYS A 302 9.22 27.74 10.12
C LYS A 302 9.70 26.33 10.49
N LEU A 303 9.91 26.07 11.78
CA LEU A 303 10.41 24.77 12.24
C LEU A 303 9.38 23.67 11.98
N GLN A 304 8.11 23.94 12.29
CA GLN A 304 7.02 23.00 12.00
C GLN A 304 6.94 22.72 10.51
N MET A 305 7.11 23.72 9.66
CA MET A 305 7.02 23.51 8.21
C MET A 305 8.13 22.65 7.63
N GLN A 306 9.36 22.86 8.10
CA GLN A 306 10.47 21.98 7.73
C GLN A 306 10.21 20.54 8.19
N LEU A 307 9.73 20.36 9.43
CA LEU A 307 9.38 19.04 9.95
C LEU A 307 8.30 18.37 9.09
N MET A 308 7.19 19.07 8.79
CA MET A 308 6.08 18.54 8.00
C MET A 308 6.48 18.12 6.59
N ILE A 309 7.34 18.91 5.92
CA ILE A 309 7.87 18.56 4.59
C ILE A 309 8.66 17.25 4.69
N SER A 310 9.51 17.10 5.72
CA SER A 310 10.29 15.88 5.90
C SER A 310 9.45 14.66 6.26
N GLU A 311 8.48 14.78 7.17
CA GLU A 311 7.59 13.68 7.55
C GLU A 311 6.70 13.25 6.39
N THR A 312 6.25 14.20 5.57
CA THR A 312 5.46 13.91 4.37
C THR A 312 6.29 13.19 3.31
N ALA A 313 7.55 13.60 3.12
CA ALA A 313 8.49 12.92 2.25
C ALA A 313 8.81 11.50 2.74
N GLU A 314 9.03 11.33 4.04
CA GLU A 314 9.26 10.03 4.69
C GLU A 314 8.05 9.10 4.58
N ALA A 315 6.84 9.65 4.62
CA ALA A 315 5.61 8.90 4.41
C ALA A 315 5.32 8.58 2.92
N GLY A 316 6.08 9.17 1.98
CA GLY A 316 5.88 8.99 0.54
C GLY A 316 4.59 9.60 0.00
N ASN A 317 4.01 10.60 0.67
CA ASN A 317 2.71 11.15 0.30
C ASN A 317 2.82 12.29 -0.70
N LEU A 318 2.84 11.96 -2.00
CA LEU A 318 2.98 12.94 -3.07
C LEU A 318 1.96 14.09 -2.97
N GLN A 319 0.68 13.78 -2.76
CA GLN A 319 -0.39 14.78 -2.78
C GLN A 319 -0.26 15.82 -1.66
N ILE A 320 0.17 15.39 -0.47
CA ILE A 320 0.42 16.29 0.66
C ILE A 320 1.71 17.07 0.39
N PHE A 321 2.74 16.40 -0.12
CA PHE A 321 4.02 17.03 -0.43
C PHE A 321 3.84 18.18 -1.42
N GLU A 322 3.15 17.93 -2.54
CA GLU A 322 2.81 18.95 -3.54
C GLU A 322 1.98 20.09 -2.96
N ALA A 323 1.01 19.79 -2.09
CA ALA A 323 0.20 20.83 -1.46
C ALA A 323 1.04 21.74 -0.56
N LEU A 324 2.03 21.19 0.15
CA LEU A 324 3.01 21.95 0.92
C LEU A 324 3.96 22.77 0.02
N MET A 325 4.20 22.34 -1.22
CA MET A 325 5.03 23.09 -2.17
C MET A 325 4.30 24.25 -2.85
N GLN A 326 2.98 24.13 -3.07
CA GLN A 326 2.17 25.13 -3.78
C GLN A 326 1.73 26.32 -2.90
N ALA A 327 1.74 26.16 -1.57
CA ALA A 327 1.39 27.21 -0.63
C ALA A 327 2.50 28.27 -0.47
N ASN A 328 2.25 29.34 0.32
CA ASN A 328 3.27 30.31 0.77
C ASN A 328 4.51 29.66 1.46
N ASP A 329 4.46 28.34 1.65
CA ASP A 329 5.44 27.45 2.26
C ASP A 329 6.57 27.00 1.33
N ALA A 330 6.53 27.36 0.04
CA ALA A 330 7.64 27.16 -0.90
C ALA A 330 8.97 27.73 -0.36
N THR A 331 8.91 28.82 0.41
CA THR A 331 10.10 29.40 1.07
C THR A 331 10.72 28.43 2.09
N TYR A 332 9.90 27.68 2.83
CA TYR A 332 10.37 26.69 3.80
C TYR A 332 10.96 25.47 3.11
N TYR A 333 10.35 25.02 2.01
CA TYR A 333 10.96 24.00 1.17
C TYR A 333 12.32 24.44 0.62
N LEU A 334 12.37 25.61 0.00
CA LEU A 334 13.61 26.16 -0.55
C LEU A 334 14.70 26.35 0.51
N SER A 335 14.32 26.51 1.78
CA SER A 335 15.27 26.60 2.89
C SER A 335 16.07 25.31 3.13
N PHE A 336 15.59 24.14 2.69
CA PHE A 336 16.37 22.90 2.73
C PHE A 336 17.61 22.97 1.83
N PHE A 337 17.54 23.74 0.76
CA PHE A 337 18.62 23.86 -0.23
C PHE A 337 19.65 24.93 0.13
N THR A 338 19.61 25.45 1.36
CA THR A 338 20.58 26.43 1.86
C THR A 338 21.87 25.79 2.38
N SER A 339 21.83 24.51 2.75
CA SER A 339 23.01 23.75 3.22
C SER A 339 22.95 22.30 2.78
N GLU A 340 24.11 21.68 2.52
CA GLU A 340 24.20 20.26 2.17
C GLU A 340 23.65 19.34 3.25
N GLN A 341 23.77 19.71 4.52
CA GLN A 341 23.24 18.92 5.61
C GLN A 341 21.71 18.79 5.53
N ASN A 342 21.03 19.89 5.21
CA ASN A 342 19.58 19.91 5.07
C ASN A 342 19.13 19.17 3.80
N ILE A 343 19.84 19.35 2.68
CA ILE A 343 19.56 18.60 1.44
C ILE A 343 19.68 17.09 1.70
N HIS A 344 20.75 16.65 2.36
CA HIS A 344 20.93 15.24 2.68
C HIS A 344 19.83 14.72 3.62
N TYR A 345 19.40 15.51 4.61
CA TYR A 345 18.30 15.11 5.47
C TYR A 345 17.00 14.91 4.67
N LEU A 346 16.68 15.84 3.76
CA LEU A 346 15.52 15.72 2.90
C LEU A 346 15.63 14.53 1.94
N LEU A 347 16.77 14.35 1.26
CA LEU A 347 16.98 13.20 0.37
C LEU A 347 16.83 11.86 1.09
N ARG A 348 17.30 11.78 2.34
CA ARG A 348 17.08 10.58 3.17
C ARG A 348 15.60 10.36 3.44
N ALA A 349 14.87 11.39 3.86
CA ALA A 349 13.43 11.28 4.10
C ALA A 349 12.70 10.79 2.83
N VAL A 350 13.02 11.37 1.67
CA VAL A 350 12.46 10.96 0.38
C VAL A 350 12.84 9.51 0.02
N ALA A 351 14.07 9.08 0.32
CA ALA A 351 14.49 7.70 0.11
C ALA A 351 13.76 6.71 1.03
N THR A 352 13.52 7.07 2.29
CA THR A 352 12.72 6.28 3.22
C THR A 352 11.29 6.10 2.72
N GLY A 353 10.69 7.17 2.16
CA GLY A 353 9.34 7.13 1.60
C GLY A 353 9.25 6.45 0.23
N GLY A 354 10.35 6.46 -0.53
CA GLY A 354 10.48 5.73 -1.79
C GLY A 354 9.66 6.26 -2.97
N GLN A 355 8.96 7.39 -2.83
CA GLN A 355 8.05 7.91 -3.86
C GLN A 355 8.86 8.62 -4.99
N PRO A 356 8.73 8.17 -6.26
CA PRO A 356 9.61 8.58 -7.36
C PRO A 356 9.43 10.04 -7.81
N ASP A 357 8.22 10.57 -7.79
CA ASP A 357 7.95 11.96 -8.18
C ASP A 357 8.53 12.95 -7.17
N ILE A 358 8.41 12.66 -5.86
CA ILE A 358 9.08 13.43 -4.80
C ILE A 358 10.60 13.35 -4.98
N MET A 359 11.15 12.16 -5.26
CA MET A 359 12.58 11.98 -5.52
C MET A 359 13.05 12.84 -6.71
N ASN A 360 12.37 12.74 -7.85
CA ASN A 360 12.67 13.53 -9.04
C ASN A 360 12.57 15.04 -8.76
N HIS A 361 11.54 15.47 -8.04
CA HIS A 361 11.36 16.87 -7.68
C HIS A 361 12.52 17.41 -6.84
N VAL A 362 12.94 16.66 -5.82
CA VAL A 362 14.07 17.06 -4.96
C VAL A 362 15.39 17.05 -5.74
N ILE A 363 15.69 16.00 -6.53
CA ILE A 363 16.89 15.93 -7.37
C ILE A 363 16.97 17.14 -8.32
N ASN A 364 15.87 17.45 -9.02
CA ASN A 364 15.82 18.57 -9.95
C ASN A 364 16.03 19.91 -9.23
N THR A 365 15.47 20.06 -8.03
CA THR A 365 15.67 21.27 -7.23
C THR A 365 17.13 21.40 -6.77
N VAL A 366 17.78 20.30 -6.34
CA VAL A 366 19.22 20.30 -6.00
C VAL A 366 20.07 20.76 -7.18
N LYS A 367 19.85 20.16 -8.38
CA LYS A 367 20.57 20.52 -9.60
C LYS A 367 20.35 22.00 -9.94
N GLN A 368 19.10 22.45 -9.96
CA GLN A 368 18.76 23.85 -10.25
C GLN A 368 19.47 24.81 -9.28
N LYS A 369 19.45 24.55 -7.97
CA LYS A 369 20.12 25.41 -6.99
C LYS A 369 21.64 25.40 -7.11
N SER A 370 22.23 24.27 -7.49
CA SER A 370 23.65 24.21 -7.83
C SER A 370 23.99 25.07 -9.05
N HIS A 371 23.19 25.00 -10.12
CA HIS A 371 23.34 25.87 -11.30
C HIS A 371 23.20 27.36 -10.95
N GLU A 372 22.19 27.74 -10.15
CA GLU A 372 22.00 29.12 -9.69
C GLU A 372 23.22 29.63 -8.91
N ARG A 373 23.78 28.82 -7.99
CA ARG A 373 24.98 29.18 -7.22
C ARG A 373 26.21 29.34 -8.12
N ALA A 374 26.44 28.38 -9.01
CA ALA A 374 27.58 28.43 -9.94
C ALA A 374 27.53 29.67 -10.85
N ALA A 375 26.34 30.03 -11.34
CA ALA A 375 26.14 31.23 -12.15
C ALA A 375 26.38 32.54 -11.35
N LEU A 376 25.97 32.59 -10.08
CA LEU A 376 26.20 33.75 -9.21
C LEU A 376 27.67 33.91 -8.81
N GLU A 377 28.36 32.79 -8.56
CA GLU A 377 29.74 32.78 -8.08
C GLU A 377 30.77 32.78 -9.23
N ASN A 378 30.32 32.67 -10.50
CA ASN A 378 31.16 32.44 -11.67
C ASN A 378 32.12 31.24 -11.50
N THR A 379 31.62 30.17 -10.88
CA THR A 379 32.38 28.94 -10.61
C THR A 379 31.95 27.82 -11.56
N GLN A 380 32.76 26.76 -11.62
CA GLN A 380 32.39 25.56 -12.36
C GLN A 380 31.16 24.90 -11.71
N LEU A 381 30.31 24.31 -12.53
CA LEU A 381 29.17 23.55 -12.05
C LEU A 381 29.65 22.41 -11.14
N ASP A 382 29.11 22.40 -9.93
CA ASP A 382 29.36 21.37 -8.94
C ASP A 382 28.70 20.05 -9.37
N LYS A 383 29.12 18.92 -8.80
CA LYS A 383 28.44 17.61 -8.94
C LYS A 383 27.65 17.33 -7.66
N PRO A 384 26.56 18.08 -7.40
CA PRO A 384 25.93 18.10 -6.08
C PRO A 384 25.38 16.73 -5.67
N ILE A 385 24.82 15.94 -6.60
CA ILE A 385 24.30 14.61 -6.29
C ILE A 385 25.44 13.66 -5.91
N THR A 386 26.53 13.69 -6.67
CA THR A 386 27.76 12.94 -6.38
C THR A 386 28.28 13.24 -4.98
N ARG A 387 28.45 14.52 -4.66
CA ARG A 387 28.91 14.96 -3.34
C ARG A 387 27.97 14.49 -2.22
N LEU A 388 26.67 14.66 -2.40
CA LEU A 388 25.68 14.30 -1.38
C LEU A 388 25.59 12.80 -1.11
N LEU A 389 25.87 11.95 -2.11
CA LEU A 389 25.74 10.50 -2.02
C LEU A 389 27.05 9.77 -1.70
N LEU A 390 28.18 10.28 -2.21
CA LEU A 390 29.46 9.55 -2.16
C LEU A 390 30.45 10.14 -1.16
N GLU A 391 30.38 11.44 -0.88
CA GLU A 391 31.31 12.07 0.06
C GLU A 391 30.84 11.88 1.52
N PRO A 392 31.76 11.50 2.43
CA PRO A 392 31.40 11.18 3.80
C PRO A 392 31.00 12.43 4.58
N LEU A 393 29.69 12.62 4.74
CA LEU A 393 29.13 13.41 5.81
C LEU A 393 29.18 12.56 7.09
N ALA A 394 29.78 13.08 8.15
CA ALA A 394 29.98 12.34 9.40
C ALA A 394 28.66 11.68 9.90
N ASN A 395 28.69 10.36 10.11
CA ASN A 395 27.59 9.52 10.64
C ASN A 395 26.32 9.41 9.77
N LYS A 396 26.41 9.40 8.43
CA LYS A 396 25.22 9.30 7.57
C LYS A 396 25.06 7.94 6.88
N THR A 397 23.81 7.49 6.83
CA THR A 397 23.33 6.26 6.17
C THR A 397 23.38 6.38 4.66
N ASP A 398 23.67 5.28 3.97
CA ASP A 398 23.72 5.20 2.52
C ASP A 398 22.31 5.29 1.91
N ILE A 399 22.01 6.41 1.22
CA ILE A 399 20.70 6.70 0.62
C ILE A 399 20.30 5.66 -0.44
N LEU A 400 21.25 5.15 -1.22
CA LEU A 400 20.98 4.11 -2.20
C LEU A 400 20.63 2.79 -1.51
N MET A 401 21.30 2.46 -0.41
CA MET A 401 20.96 1.29 0.40
C MET A 401 19.56 1.39 1.01
N GLU A 402 19.17 2.57 1.51
CA GLU A 402 17.80 2.80 2.03
C GLU A 402 16.74 2.52 0.95
N LEU A 403 16.96 2.99 -0.28
CA LEU A 403 16.05 2.71 -1.40
C LEU A 403 15.96 1.20 -1.74
N ILE A 404 17.07 0.47 -1.60
CA ILE A 404 17.09 -0.99 -1.80
C ILE A 404 16.33 -1.70 -0.68
N ASP A 405 16.50 -1.27 0.57
CA ASP A 405 15.78 -1.78 1.74
C ASP A 405 14.27 -1.56 1.62
N LYS A 406 13.86 -0.44 1.02
CA LYS A 406 12.45 -0.13 0.72
C LYS A 406 11.94 -0.74 -0.58
N ASN A 407 12.79 -1.42 -1.36
CA ASN A 407 12.47 -1.92 -2.69
C ASN A 407 11.93 -0.83 -3.66
N ALA A 408 12.38 0.42 -3.48
CA ALA A 408 11.92 1.60 -4.20
C ALA A 408 12.63 1.76 -5.55
N HIS A 409 12.37 0.84 -6.49
CA HIS A 409 13.12 0.70 -7.74
C HIS A 409 13.09 1.94 -8.66
N GLU A 410 11.98 2.67 -8.74
CA GLU A 410 11.88 3.88 -9.57
C GLU A 410 12.70 5.03 -8.98
N SER A 411 12.53 5.32 -7.68
CA SER A 411 13.35 6.29 -6.96
C SER A 411 14.84 5.95 -7.01
N PHE A 412 15.20 4.66 -6.90
CA PHE A 412 16.56 4.18 -7.10
C PHE A 412 17.05 4.50 -8.52
N SER A 413 16.25 4.22 -9.54
CA SER A 413 16.59 4.48 -10.94
C SER A 413 16.75 5.96 -11.24
N SER A 414 15.91 6.81 -10.66
CA SER A 414 16.02 8.28 -10.75
C SER A 414 17.35 8.78 -10.19
N LEU A 415 17.74 8.31 -9.01
CA LEU A 415 18.97 8.74 -8.35
C LEU A 415 20.22 8.23 -9.09
N ILE A 416 20.20 6.99 -9.60
CA ILE A 416 21.26 6.47 -10.47
C ILE A 416 21.36 7.29 -11.77
N SER A 417 20.24 7.63 -12.39
CA SER A 417 20.24 8.43 -13.63
C SER A 417 20.85 9.81 -13.37
N ALA A 418 20.55 10.41 -12.22
CA ALA A 418 21.15 11.68 -11.82
C ALA A 418 22.67 11.60 -11.61
N LEU A 419 23.20 10.50 -11.06
CA LEU A 419 24.65 10.26 -10.96
C LEU A 419 25.32 10.07 -12.33
N VAL A 420 24.65 9.34 -13.23
CA VAL A 420 25.14 9.13 -14.60
C VAL A 420 25.19 10.44 -15.38
N GLU A 421 24.18 11.31 -15.22
CA GLU A 421 24.18 12.66 -15.81
C GLU A 421 25.31 13.55 -15.27
N GLU A 422 25.73 13.35 -14.02
CA GLU A 422 26.90 14.02 -13.45
C GLU A 422 28.24 13.35 -13.85
N GLU A 423 28.22 12.37 -14.77
CA GLU A 423 29.40 11.62 -15.21
C GLU A 423 30.17 11.01 -14.02
N THR A 424 29.44 10.46 -13.06
CA THR A 424 30.01 9.83 -11.87
C THR A 424 29.65 8.35 -11.84
N ASP A 425 30.69 7.52 -11.83
CA ASP A 425 30.53 6.08 -11.63
C ASP A 425 30.50 5.73 -10.14
N LEU A 426 29.58 4.83 -9.77
CA LEU A 426 29.58 4.25 -8.43
C LEU A 426 30.77 3.30 -8.26
N PRO A 427 31.46 3.33 -7.11
CA PRO A 427 32.50 2.35 -6.80
C PRO A 427 31.97 0.91 -6.89
N SER A 428 32.67 0.04 -7.62
CA SER A 428 32.19 -1.32 -7.92
C SER A 428 31.98 -2.18 -6.67
N ASP A 429 32.73 -1.94 -5.60
CA ASP A 429 32.52 -2.57 -4.29
C ASP A 429 31.18 -2.19 -3.66
N ARG A 430 30.76 -0.92 -3.76
CA ARG A 430 29.43 -0.47 -3.34
C ARG A 430 28.34 -1.12 -4.19
N ILE A 431 28.50 -1.16 -5.51
CA ILE A 431 27.51 -1.77 -6.43
C ILE A 431 27.31 -3.26 -6.09
N ILE A 432 28.38 -3.98 -5.74
CA ILE A 432 28.26 -5.39 -5.33
C ILE A 432 27.53 -5.56 -3.99
N ASN A 433 27.79 -4.70 -3.01
CA ASN A 433 27.05 -4.72 -1.75
C ASN A 433 25.54 -4.45 -1.97
N TYR A 434 25.22 -3.47 -2.82
CA TYR A 434 23.85 -3.20 -3.25
C TYR A 434 23.22 -4.40 -3.97
N LEU A 435 23.97 -5.08 -4.84
CA LEU A 435 23.50 -6.24 -5.60
C LEU A 435 23.14 -7.40 -4.69
N GLN A 436 24.01 -7.71 -3.72
CA GLN A 436 23.75 -8.75 -2.73
C GLN A 436 22.47 -8.45 -1.93
N LYS A 437 22.32 -7.21 -1.47
CA LYS A 437 21.13 -6.79 -0.72
C LYS A 437 19.85 -6.85 -1.57
N ALA A 438 19.92 -6.41 -2.83
CA ALA A 438 18.80 -6.48 -3.76
C ALA A 438 18.39 -7.94 -4.07
N ILE A 439 19.34 -8.87 -4.13
CA ILE A 439 19.05 -10.32 -4.28
C ILE A 439 18.35 -10.86 -3.03
N GLU A 440 18.81 -10.48 -1.83
CA GLU A 440 18.16 -10.86 -0.56
C GLU A 440 16.73 -10.35 -0.47
N ASN A 441 16.48 -9.12 -0.93
CA ASN A 441 15.17 -8.49 -0.94
C ASN A 441 14.28 -8.95 -2.11
N ASN A 442 14.76 -9.83 -2.99
CA ASN A 442 14.07 -10.26 -4.21
C ASN A 442 13.69 -9.10 -5.17
N SER A 443 14.48 -8.04 -5.19
CA SER A 443 14.27 -6.82 -5.97
C SER A 443 14.75 -6.96 -7.42
N PHE A 444 14.05 -7.73 -8.25
CA PHE A 444 14.48 -8.05 -9.63
C PHE A 444 14.96 -6.83 -10.44
N TYR A 445 14.21 -5.74 -10.42
CA TYR A 445 14.52 -4.53 -11.17
C TYR A 445 15.80 -3.83 -10.71
N ILE A 446 16.00 -3.75 -9.40
CA ILE A 446 17.21 -3.20 -8.80
C ILE A 446 18.40 -4.10 -9.14
N VAL A 447 18.26 -5.42 -9.01
CA VAL A 447 19.30 -6.41 -9.42
C VAL A 447 19.69 -6.20 -10.87
N ARG A 448 18.71 -6.11 -11.77
CA ARG A 448 18.95 -5.87 -13.20
C ARG A 448 19.72 -4.57 -13.42
N LYS A 449 19.28 -3.46 -12.82
CA LYS A 449 19.92 -2.15 -12.97
C LYS A 449 21.36 -2.16 -12.46
N LEU A 450 21.63 -2.81 -11.32
CA LEU A 450 22.98 -2.93 -10.76
C LEU A 450 23.91 -3.78 -11.64
N ILE A 451 23.40 -4.87 -12.24
CA ILE A 451 24.17 -5.65 -13.22
C ILE A 451 24.48 -4.82 -14.47
N GLU A 452 23.52 -4.03 -14.97
CA GLU A 452 23.73 -3.11 -16.10
C GLU A 452 24.83 -2.07 -15.78
N LEU A 453 24.84 -1.53 -14.56
CA LEU A 453 25.91 -0.63 -14.11
C LEU A 453 27.29 -1.32 -14.08
N LEU A 454 27.37 -2.55 -13.54
CA LEU A 454 28.63 -3.31 -13.53
C LEU A 454 29.12 -3.65 -14.94
N LYS A 455 28.21 -3.92 -15.89
CA LYS A 455 28.56 -4.10 -17.30
C LYS A 455 29.16 -2.84 -17.90
N LYS A 456 28.51 -1.70 -17.68
CA LYS A 456 28.99 -0.41 -18.18
C LYS A 456 30.37 -0.06 -17.64
N ASN A 457 30.63 -0.40 -16.38
CA ASN A 457 31.91 -0.15 -15.71
C ASN A 457 32.97 -1.25 -15.99
N GLU A 458 32.76 -2.11 -16.99
CA GLU A 458 33.66 -3.23 -17.35
C GLU A 458 33.98 -4.19 -16.19
N ASN A 459 33.12 -4.25 -15.18
CA ASN A 459 33.30 -5.00 -13.93
C ASN A 459 32.34 -6.19 -13.81
N LEU A 460 31.89 -6.76 -14.94
CA LEU A 460 30.99 -7.90 -14.96
C LEU A 460 31.58 -9.15 -14.28
N SER A 461 32.91 -9.26 -14.21
CA SER A 461 33.61 -10.33 -13.49
C SER A 461 33.24 -10.39 -12.00
N LEU A 462 32.87 -9.27 -11.39
CA LEU A 462 32.39 -9.23 -10.01
C LEU A 462 31.00 -9.89 -9.87
N VAL A 463 30.15 -9.79 -10.90
CA VAL A 463 28.88 -10.54 -10.95
C VAL A 463 29.17 -12.02 -11.11
N GLN A 464 30.05 -12.40 -12.05
CA GLN A 464 30.41 -13.79 -12.32
C GLN A 464 30.98 -14.49 -11.07
N GLY A 465 31.71 -13.76 -10.21
CA GLY A 465 32.25 -14.23 -8.94
C GLY A 465 31.26 -14.31 -7.78
N LEU A 466 29.97 -13.98 -7.98
CA LEU A 466 28.97 -13.95 -6.92
C LEU A 466 28.62 -15.37 -6.47
N GLU A 467 28.85 -15.68 -5.19
CA GLU A 467 28.47 -16.96 -4.60
C GLU A 467 27.15 -16.84 -3.84
N LEU A 468 26.16 -17.66 -4.22
CA LEU A 468 24.94 -17.85 -3.44
C LEU A 468 25.04 -19.10 -2.58
N SER A 469 24.53 -19.02 -1.35
CA SER A 469 24.28 -20.23 -0.55
C SER A 469 23.06 -21.00 -1.07
N VAL A 470 22.97 -22.30 -0.78
CA VAL A 470 21.79 -23.12 -1.12
C VAL A 470 20.52 -22.53 -0.49
N THR A 471 20.62 -22.06 0.76
CA THR A 471 19.52 -21.41 1.47
C THR A 471 19.10 -20.11 0.78
N GLN A 472 20.04 -19.26 0.40
CA GLN A 472 19.72 -18.02 -0.31
C GLN A 472 19.07 -18.31 -1.66
N ALA A 473 19.66 -19.20 -2.48
CA ALA A 473 19.11 -19.59 -3.78
C ALA A 473 17.68 -20.18 -3.68
N SER A 474 17.37 -20.92 -2.61
CA SER A 474 16.01 -21.41 -2.38
C SER A 474 14.99 -20.28 -2.16
N LYS A 475 15.40 -19.21 -1.47
CA LYS A 475 14.58 -18.02 -1.17
C LYS A 475 14.55 -16.99 -2.30
N THR A 476 15.53 -17.02 -3.20
CA THR A 476 15.62 -16.10 -4.33
C THR A 476 14.60 -16.47 -5.42
N ASN A 477 13.96 -15.45 -5.98
CA ASN A 477 13.03 -15.56 -7.10
C ASN A 477 13.73 -16.16 -8.33
N LEU A 478 13.03 -17.03 -9.05
CA LEU A 478 13.58 -17.72 -10.22
C LEU A 478 14.08 -16.75 -11.30
N SER A 479 13.37 -15.65 -11.56
CA SER A 479 13.75 -14.64 -12.54
C SER A 479 15.09 -13.98 -12.20
N ILE A 480 15.40 -13.79 -10.91
CA ILE A 480 16.70 -13.29 -10.46
C ILE A 480 17.78 -14.35 -10.69
N LEU A 481 17.52 -15.62 -10.36
CA LEU A 481 18.48 -16.71 -10.59
C LEU A 481 18.78 -16.89 -12.08
N GLN A 482 17.77 -16.83 -12.93
CA GLN A 482 17.91 -16.88 -14.39
C GLN A 482 18.68 -15.66 -14.92
N LEU A 483 18.40 -14.47 -14.39
CA LEU A 483 19.14 -13.26 -14.74
C LEU A 483 20.62 -13.39 -14.37
N LEU A 484 20.93 -13.87 -13.16
CA LEU A 484 22.31 -14.14 -12.74
C LEU A 484 22.97 -15.21 -13.64
N GLN A 485 22.26 -16.29 -13.96
CA GLN A 485 22.76 -17.32 -14.87
C GLN A 485 23.06 -16.77 -16.28
N LYS A 486 22.18 -15.93 -16.83
CA LYS A 486 22.38 -15.23 -18.12
C LYS A 486 23.61 -14.31 -18.10
N ASN A 487 23.98 -13.83 -16.92
CA ASN A 487 25.19 -13.04 -16.69
C ASN A 487 26.37 -13.88 -16.18
N GLU A 488 26.37 -15.18 -16.52
CA GLU A 488 27.49 -16.12 -16.33
C GLU A 488 27.89 -16.37 -14.87
N VAL A 489 26.96 -16.21 -13.93
CA VAL A 489 27.18 -16.64 -12.54
C VAL A 489 27.28 -18.16 -12.47
N ALA A 490 28.41 -18.67 -11.99
CA ALA A 490 28.68 -20.09 -11.90
C ALA A 490 27.97 -20.73 -10.69
N PHE A 491 26.80 -21.34 -10.92
CA PHE A 491 26.07 -22.01 -9.84
C PHE A 491 26.57 -23.43 -9.54
N LYS A 492 26.71 -23.73 -8.25
CA LYS A 492 27.00 -25.09 -7.75
C LYS A 492 25.89 -26.07 -8.18
N PRO A 493 26.16 -27.37 -8.40
CA PRO A 493 25.15 -28.34 -8.86
C PRO A 493 23.88 -28.40 -8.02
N ARG A 494 23.98 -28.19 -6.70
CA ARG A 494 22.82 -28.12 -5.79
C ARG A 494 21.91 -26.93 -6.08
N ILE A 495 22.46 -25.79 -6.47
CA ILE A 495 21.70 -24.60 -6.86
C ILE A 495 21.09 -24.80 -8.24
N MET A 496 21.82 -25.43 -9.17
CA MET A 496 21.27 -25.82 -10.47
C MET A 496 20.08 -26.79 -10.34
N ALA A 497 20.12 -27.68 -9.35
CA ALA A 497 18.98 -28.54 -9.02
C ALA A 497 17.78 -27.73 -8.51
N ILE A 498 18.00 -26.73 -7.64
CA ILE A 498 16.94 -25.80 -7.18
C ILE A 498 16.37 -25.01 -8.36
N ILE A 499 17.20 -24.48 -9.27
CA ILE A 499 16.74 -23.75 -10.46
C ILE A 499 15.89 -24.67 -11.33
N LYS A 500 16.38 -25.88 -11.62
CA LYS A 500 15.65 -26.87 -12.42
C LYS A 500 14.32 -27.27 -11.77
N GLU A 501 14.32 -27.47 -10.45
CA GLU A 501 13.11 -27.72 -9.66
C GLU A 501 12.15 -26.54 -9.84
N LYS A 502 12.56 -25.31 -9.52
CA LYS A 502 11.74 -24.09 -9.69
C LYS A 502 11.22 -23.92 -11.13
N SER A 503 12.03 -24.19 -12.15
CA SER A 503 11.64 -24.08 -13.57
C SER A 503 10.75 -25.22 -14.07
N SER A 504 10.75 -26.38 -13.41
CA SER A 504 9.89 -27.52 -13.77
C SER A 504 8.45 -27.35 -13.27
N HIS A 505 8.22 -26.39 -12.38
CA HIS A 505 6.90 -25.93 -12.02
C HIS A 505 6.47 -24.93 -13.10
N ASN A 506 5.31 -25.16 -13.75
CA ASN A 506 4.82 -24.32 -14.85
C ASN A 506 5.00 -22.84 -14.50
N SER A 507 5.67 -22.09 -15.37
CA SER A 507 5.78 -20.63 -15.31
C SER A 507 4.37 -20.03 -15.32
N THR A 508 3.86 -19.76 -14.12
CA THR A 508 2.54 -19.16 -13.91
C THR A 508 2.61 -17.65 -14.14
N PHE A 509 1.44 -17.06 -14.41
CA PHE A 509 1.07 -15.63 -14.46
C PHE A 509 1.90 -14.65 -13.60
N TRP A 510 2.51 -15.14 -12.55
CA TRP A 510 3.27 -14.39 -11.59
C TRP A 510 4.75 -14.15 -11.89
N GLU A 511 5.39 -14.97 -12.73
CA GLU A 511 6.69 -14.57 -13.29
C GLU A 511 6.52 -13.24 -14.04
N TRP A 512 5.38 -13.03 -14.70
CA TRP A 512 5.01 -11.77 -15.32
C TRP A 512 4.59 -10.68 -14.30
N LEU A 513 3.82 -11.03 -13.26
CA LEU A 513 3.36 -10.05 -12.27
C LEU A 513 4.48 -9.50 -11.37
N GLY A 514 5.37 -10.39 -10.91
CA GLY A 514 6.58 -10.01 -10.17
C GLY A 514 7.56 -9.21 -11.03
N LEU A 515 7.49 -9.38 -12.35
CA LEU A 515 8.19 -8.57 -13.34
C LEU A 515 7.53 -7.22 -13.60
N ARG A 516 6.38 -6.81 -13.04
CA ARG A 516 5.78 -5.48 -13.33
C ARG A 516 4.88 -4.95 -12.20
N LEU A 517 5.43 -4.73 -11.02
CA LEU A 517 4.69 -4.26 -9.82
C LEU A 517 3.90 -2.95 -10.02
N ILE A 518 4.28 -2.07 -10.95
CA ILE A 518 3.47 -0.89 -11.30
C ILE A 518 2.30 -1.25 -12.21
N SER A 519 2.52 -2.19 -13.14
CA SER A 519 1.41 -2.78 -13.90
C SER A 519 0.52 -3.68 -13.04
N PHE A 520 0.96 -4.10 -11.84
CA PHE A 520 0.14 -4.91 -10.95
C PHE A 520 -1.05 -4.10 -10.45
N VAL A 521 -0.87 -2.85 -10.05
CA VAL A 521 -1.98 -1.98 -9.63
C VAL A 521 -2.93 -1.73 -10.79
N GLU A 522 -2.42 -1.40 -11.98
CA GLU A 522 -3.25 -1.19 -13.18
C GLU A 522 -3.95 -2.47 -13.65
N PHE A 523 -3.28 -3.62 -13.58
CA PHE A 523 -3.87 -4.93 -13.84
C PHE A 523 -4.98 -5.23 -12.84
N ILE A 524 -4.76 -5.00 -11.54
CA ILE A 524 -5.79 -5.21 -10.52
C ILE A 524 -6.97 -4.29 -10.77
N LYS A 525 -6.76 -3.00 -11.10
CA LYS A 525 -7.83 -2.08 -11.50
C LYS A 525 -8.61 -2.62 -12.71
N GLU A 526 -7.92 -3.06 -13.76
CA GLU A 526 -8.56 -3.64 -14.96
C GLU A 526 -9.41 -4.89 -14.63
N GLN A 527 -8.87 -5.80 -13.81
CA GLN A 527 -9.59 -7.00 -13.39
C GLN A 527 -10.75 -6.71 -12.43
N LEU A 528 -10.68 -5.61 -11.66
CA LEU A 528 -11.76 -5.17 -10.79
C LEU A 528 -12.88 -4.47 -11.58
N ASN A 529 -12.56 -3.79 -12.69
CA ASN A 529 -13.48 -2.88 -13.40
C ASN A 529 -14.14 -3.49 -14.66
N THR A 530 -13.86 -4.75 -15.01
CA THR A 530 -14.34 -5.40 -16.25
C THR A 530 -15.83 -5.79 -16.27
N GLN A 531 -16.69 -5.13 -15.49
CA GLN A 531 -18.14 -5.39 -15.45
C GLN A 531 -18.97 -4.26 -16.06
N LYS A 532 -18.78 -3.97 -17.36
CA LYS A 532 -19.79 -3.26 -18.16
C LYS A 532 -20.54 -4.23 -19.08
N HIS A 533 -21.87 -4.22 -18.96
CA HIS A 533 -22.75 -4.55 -20.08
C HIS A 533 -22.50 -3.56 -21.22
N ILE A 534 -21.66 -3.95 -22.19
CA ILE A 534 -21.68 -3.37 -23.53
C ILE A 534 -21.76 -4.58 -24.47
N GLU A 535 -22.83 -4.62 -25.27
CA GLU A 535 -22.86 -5.40 -26.50
C GLU A 535 -21.73 -4.88 -27.39
N ILE A 536 -20.56 -5.49 -27.29
CA ILE A 536 -19.49 -5.36 -28.27
C ILE A 536 -19.45 -6.69 -28.99
N HIS A 537 -19.68 -6.64 -30.30
CA HIS A 537 -19.36 -7.71 -31.23
C HIS A 537 -17.85 -7.95 -31.23
N GLU A 538 -17.33 -8.62 -30.20
CA GLU A 538 -16.08 -9.38 -30.17
C GLU A 538 -16.10 -10.23 -28.90
N PRO A 539 -15.80 -11.54 -28.96
CA PRO A 539 -16.04 -12.43 -27.84
C PRO A 539 -15.05 -12.14 -26.71
N LYS A 540 -15.61 -12.00 -25.50
CA LYS A 540 -14.97 -12.20 -24.19
C LYS A 540 -13.73 -13.08 -24.31
N ARG A 541 -12.52 -12.52 -24.14
CA ARG A 541 -11.28 -13.31 -24.16
C ARG A 541 -11.04 -13.90 -22.78
N PRO A 542 -11.12 -15.23 -22.59
CA PRO A 542 -10.82 -15.87 -21.32
C PRO A 542 -9.32 -15.72 -21.02
N PHE A 543 -8.95 -15.65 -19.74
CA PHE A 543 -7.57 -15.61 -19.24
C PHE A 543 -6.63 -16.64 -19.92
N LEU A 544 -7.16 -17.83 -20.26
CA LEU A 544 -6.45 -18.87 -21.01
C LEU A 544 -5.96 -18.41 -22.39
N GLN A 545 -6.72 -17.58 -23.11
CA GLN A 545 -6.30 -17.05 -24.42
C GLN A 545 -5.21 -15.98 -24.28
N LEU A 546 -5.30 -15.11 -23.29
CA LEU A 546 -4.23 -14.14 -22.99
C LEU A 546 -2.96 -14.85 -22.52
N SER A 547 -3.08 -15.82 -21.60
CA SER A 547 -1.96 -16.65 -21.14
C SER A 547 -1.29 -17.41 -22.30
N GLU A 548 -2.06 -17.97 -23.24
CA GLU A 548 -1.52 -18.66 -24.41
C GLU A 548 -0.92 -17.72 -25.48
N GLU A 549 -1.51 -16.54 -25.70
CA GLU A 549 -0.96 -15.51 -26.59
C GLU A 549 0.35 -14.94 -26.04
N PHE A 550 0.46 -14.73 -24.72
CA PHE A 550 1.67 -14.27 -24.06
C PHE A 550 2.74 -15.36 -23.89
N LYS A 551 2.35 -16.65 -23.81
CA LYS A 551 3.31 -17.77 -23.94
C LYS A 551 3.88 -17.90 -25.35
N LYS A 552 3.12 -17.46 -26.37
CA LYS A 552 3.57 -17.42 -27.78
C LYS A 552 4.39 -16.18 -28.11
N ALA A 553 4.18 -15.08 -27.38
CA ALA A 553 5.07 -13.94 -27.38
C ALA A 553 6.28 -14.25 -26.48
N GLU A 554 7.36 -14.79 -27.04
CA GLU A 554 8.66 -14.66 -26.38
C GLU A 554 8.83 -13.20 -25.95
N PRO A 555 9.37 -12.90 -24.76
CA PRO A 555 9.79 -11.56 -24.47
C PRO A 555 10.92 -11.25 -25.46
N THR A 556 10.59 -10.64 -26.59
CA THR A 556 11.59 -10.00 -27.44
C THR A 556 12.27 -8.98 -26.55
N LEU A 557 13.50 -9.32 -26.18
CA LEU A 557 14.41 -8.58 -25.33
C LEU A 557 14.92 -7.28 -25.97
N ASP A 558 14.29 -6.84 -27.07
CA ASP A 558 14.60 -5.62 -27.78
C ASP A 558 13.52 -4.57 -27.48
N ALA A 559 13.81 -3.72 -26.50
CA ALA A 559 13.14 -2.43 -26.35
C ALA A 559 13.77 -1.41 -27.30
N GLU A 560 13.69 -1.68 -28.60
CA GLU A 560 13.83 -0.68 -29.66
C GLU A 560 12.69 -0.94 -30.65
N ASN A 561 11.47 -0.56 -30.27
CA ASN A 561 10.36 -0.18 -31.15
C ASN A 561 9.06 -0.08 -30.33
N VAL A 562 8.90 1.05 -29.63
CA VAL A 562 7.55 1.57 -29.38
C VAL A 562 7.22 2.41 -30.63
N PRO A 563 6.13 2.12 -31.37
CA PRO A 563 5.70 3.02 -32.43
C PRO A 563 5.43 4.40 -31.83
N SER A 564 6.22 5.37 -32.25
CA SER A 564 6.06 6.79 -31.92
C SER A 564 4.89 7.36 -32.71
N GLU A 565 3.66 7.04 -32.31
CA GLU A 565 2.49 7.80 -32.76
C GLU A 565 1.58 8.13 -31.58
N VAL A 566 1.13 9.38 -31.58
CA VAL A 566 0.18 10.05 -30.68
C VAL A 566 0.81 10.88 -29.55
N LEU A 567 1.20 12.12 -29.92
CA LEU A 567 0.73 13.39 -29.32
C LEU A 567 1.54 14.60 -29.86
N THR A 568 1.34 14.95 -31.13
CA THR A 568 1.58 16.32 -31.59
C THR A 568 0.34 17.16 -31.28
N TYR A 569 0.36 17.89 -30.17
CA TYR A 569 -0.50 19.07 -30.02
C TYR A 569 0.20 20.25 -30.69
N THR A 570 -0.24 20.57 -31.91
CA THR A 570 0.14 21.81 -32.59
C THR A 570 -0.55 22.97 -31.90
N ILE A 571 0.21 23.82 -31.23
CA ILE A 571 -0.22 25.14 -30.79
C ILE A 571 -0.34 26.02 -32.03
N SER A 572 -1.57 26.35 -32.44
CA SER A 572 -1.84 27.48 -33.31
C SER A 572 -2.25 28.69 -32.45
N ARG A 573 -1.58 29.80 -32.73
CA ARG A 573 -1.58 31.11 -32.07
C ARG A 573 -2.92 31.64 -31.57
#